data_AF-A0A7G8JKY7-F1
#
_entry.id   AF-A0A7G8JKY7-F1
#
_cell.length_a   1.000
_cell.length_b   1.000
_cell.length_c   1.000
_cell.angle_alpha   90.00
_cell.angle_beta   90.00
_cell.angle_gamma   90.00
#
_symmetry.space_group_name_H-M   'P 1'
#
loop_
_entity.id
_entity.type
_entity.pdbx_description
1 polymer ?
#
loop_
_entity_poly.entity_id
_entity_poly.type
_entity_poly.pdbx_seq_one_letter_code
_entity_poly.pdbx_strand_id
1 'polypeptide(L)'
;MTNALVTSLIEHFVMAAMQDDALKALISDLGEGIVIDPELLEGCSVAAHDLDDMDAVQAAEVAAHVFLTMFETKVLEQTGESAEPEEGEWSGFVNGFRFVIERDGDGDLVVDFSDA
;
A
#
# COMPACT_ATOMS: atom_id res chain seq x y z
N MET A 1 26.98 -13.24 -30.30
CA MET A 1 25.66 -13.52 -29.70
C MET A 1 25.48 -12.72 -28.40
N THR A 2 25.79 -11.42 -28.42
CA THR A 2 25.80 -10.58 -27.20
C THR A 2 24.71 -9.50 -27.24
N ASN A 3 24.23 -9.10 -28.43
CA ASN A 3 23.21 -8.06 -28.55
C ASN A 3 21.82 -8.48 -28.06
N ALA A 4 21.37 -9.71 -28.31
CA ALA A 4 20.00 -10.12 -27.97
C ALA A 4 19.75 -10.18 -26.44
N LEU A 5 20.77 -10.58 -25.66
CA LEU A 5 20.69 -10.63 -24.20
C LEU A 5 20.70 -9.23 -23.57
N VAL A 6 21.45 -8.29 -24.15
CA VAL A 6 21.48 -6.89 -23.69
C VAL A 6 20.17 -6.18 -24.03
N THR A 7 19.60 -6.40 -25.24
CA THR A 7 18.30 -5.84 -25.61
C THR A 7 17.17 -6.37 -24.71
N SER A 8 17.11 -7.68 -24.48
CA SER A 8 16.09 -8.29 -23.60
C SER A 8 16.21 -7.83 -22.14
N LEU A 9 17.43 -7.61 -21.64
CA LEU A 9 17.64 -7.08 -20.29
C LEU A 9 17.21 -5.61 -20.18
N ILE A 10 17.48 -4.80 -21.20
CA ILE A 10 17.06 -3.39 -21.26
C ILE A 10 15.54 -3.29 -21.37
N GLU A 11 14.88 -4.11 -22.20
CA GLU A 11 13.42 -4.13 -22.32
C GLU A 11 12.76 -4.50 -20.98
N HIS A 12 13.29 -5.50 -20.27
CA HIS A 12 12.77 -5.90 -18.95
C HIS A 12 12.94 -4.79 -17.89
N PHE A 13 14.08 -4.08 -17.92
CA PHE A 13 14.34 -2.97 -16.99
C PHE A 13 13.49 -1.74 -17.30
N VAL A 14 13.26 -1.45 -18.58
CA VAL A 14 12.40 -0.34 -19.03
C VAL A 14 10.94 -0.63 -18.70
N MET A 15 10.47 -1.86 -18.88
CA MET A 15 9.10 -2.25 -18.51
C MET A 15 8.87 -2.17 -17.00
N ALA A 16 9.84 -2.57 -16.18
CA ALA A 16 9.75 -2.42 -14.73
C ALA A 16 9.70 -0.93 -14.31
N ALA A 17 10.61 -0.11 -14.82
CA ALA A 17 10.62 1.33 -14.52
C ALA A 17 9.36 2.07 -15.00
N MET A 18 8.81 1.70 -16.17
CA MET A 18 7.54 2.25 -16.65
C MET A 18 6.34 1.78 -15.81
N GLN A 19 6.40 0.57 -15.25
CA GLN A 19 5.38 0.07 -14.34
C GLN A 19 5.44 0.81 -12.99
N ASP A 20 6.64 1.13 -12.49
CA ASP A 20 6.83 1.98 -11.31
C ASP A 20 6.32 3.41 -11.53
N ASP A 21 6.62 4.05 -12.66
CA ASP A 21 6.13 5.40 -12.96
C ASP A 21 4.61 5.43 -13.15
N ALA A 22 4.04 4.40 -13.79
CA ALA A 22 2.58 4.27 -13.93
C ALA A 22 1.89 4.02 -12.59
N LEU A 23 2.50 3.21 -11.73
CA LEU A 23 2.00 2.96 -10.37
C LEU A 23 2.07 4.22 -9.50
N LYS A 24 3.18 4.97 -9.56
CA LYS A 24 3.32 6.27 -8.90
C LYS A 24 2.24 7.25 -9.33
N ALA A 25 1.96 7.33 -10.63
CA ALA A 25 0.89 8.18 -11.15
C ALA A 25 -0.49 7.72 -10.64
N LEU A 26 -0.75 6.41 -10.63
CA LEU A 26 -2.00 5.85 -10.15
C LEU A 26 -2.22 6.09 -8.65
N ILE A 27 -1.17 5.94 -7.84
CA ILE A 27 -1.19 6.26 -6.41
C ILE A 27 -1.42 7.76 -6.19
N SER A 28 -0.81 8.62 -7.00
CA SER A 28 -1.08 10.06 -6.91
C SER A 28 -2.53 10.43 -7.24
N ASP A 29 -3.22 9.63 -8.06
CA ASP A 29 -4.60 9.90 -8.48
C ASP A 29 -5.65 9.24 -7.58
N LEU A 30 -5.35 8.05 -7.03
CA LEU A 30 -6.32 7.20 -6.30
C LEU A 30 -5.83 6.74 -4.92
N GLY A 31 -4.62 7.11 -4.52
CA GLY A 31 -3.98 6.66 -3.29
C GLY A 31 -4.52 7.31 -2.03
N GLU A 32 -5.24 8.43 -2.14
CA GLU A 32 -5.75 9.17 -0.99
C GLU A 32 -7.24 8.87 -0.72
N GLY A 33 -7.61 8.79 0.56
CA GLY A 33 -8.98 8.67 1.05
C GLY A 33 -9.60 7.30 0.82
N ILE A 34 -8.81 6.23 0.76
CA ILE A 34 -9.33 4.88 0.51
C ILE A 34 -9.95 4.36 1.81
N VAL A 35 -11.28 4.29 1.86
CA VAL A 35 -12.02 3.76 3.01
C VAL A 35 -11.74 2.27 3.19
N ILE A 36 -11.30 1.88 4.39
CA ILE A 36 -11.03 0.49 4.79
C ILE A 36 -12.32 -0.14 5.29
N ASP A 37 -13.07 -0.73 4.38
CA ASP A 37 -14.31 -1.43 4.69
C ASP A 37 -14.10 -2.96 4.84
N PRO A 38 -15.08 -3.69 5.40
CA PRO A 38 -14.98 -5.15 5.54
C PRO A 38 -14.89 -5.92 4.22
N GLU A 39 -15.39 -5.37 3.11
CA GLU A 39 -15.31 -6.00 1.78
C GLU A 39 -13.88 -5.88 1.24
N LEU A 40 -13.23 -4.74 1.46
CA LEU A 40 -11.85 -4.47 1.08
C LEU A 40 -10.84 -5.32 1.87
N LEU A 41 -11.22 -5.78 3.07
CA LEU A 41 -10.44 -6.67 3.92
C LEU A 41 -10.75 -8.16 3.68
N GLU A 42 -11.55 -8.52 2.67
CA GLU A 42 -11.86 -9.93 2.40
C GLU A 42 -10.58 -10.73 2.09
N GLY A 43 -10.21 -11.63 2.99
CA GLY A 43 -8.98 -12.43 2.88
C GLY A 43 -7.72 -11.75 3.46
N CYS A 44 -7.87 -10.60 4.13
CA CYS A 44 -6.83 -10.01 4.97
C CYS A 44 -6.59 -10.86 6.23
N SER A 45 -5.37 -10.78 6.78
CA SER A 45 -5.01 -11.42 8.06
C SER A 45 -5.66 -10.72 9.25
N VAL A 46 -5.95 -9.43 9.13
CA VAL A 46 -6.54 -8.59 10.18
C VAL A 46 -8.04 -8.45 9.94
N ALA A 47 -8.83 -8.68 10.99
CA ALA A 47 -10.27 -8.53 10.90
C ALA A 47 -10.67 -7.06 11.06
N ALA A 48 -11.77 -6.65 10.39
CA ALA A 48 -12.27 -5.28 10.45
C ALA A 48 -12.54 -4.75 11.88
N HIS A 49 -12.86 -5.64 12.83
CA HIS A 49 -13.12 -5.24 14.22
C HIS A 49 -11.85 -5.08 15.06
N ASP A 50 -10.69 -5.51 14.56
CA ASP A 50 -9.39 -5.40 15.24
C ASP A 50 -8.59 -4.17 14.75
N LEU A 51 -9.10 -3.44 13.75
CA LEU A 51 -8.37 -2.32 13.14
C LEU A 51 -8.08 -1.19 14.12
N ASP A 52 -8.95 -0.97 15.10
CA ASP A 52 -8.78 0.10 16.10
C ASP A 52 -7.67 -0.19 17.12
N ASP A 53 -7.35 -1.47 17.33
CA ASP A 53 -6.35 -1.92 18.29
C ASP A 53 -5.09 -2.46 17.59
N MET A 54 -4.95 -2.21 16.28
CA MET A 54 -3.86 -2.77 15.50
C MET A 54 -2.51 -2.18 15.90
N ASP A 55 -1.48 -3.01 15.90
CA ASP A 55 -0.10 -2.53 16.00
C ASP A 55 0.44 -2.09 14.62
N ALA A 56 1.65 -1.53 14.60
CA ALA A 56 2.25 -1.04 13.35
C ALA A 56 2.46 -2.17 12.32
N VAL A 57 2.71 -3.40 12.76
CA VAL A 57 2.91 -4.55 11.88
C VAL A 57 1.58 -4.94 11.23
N GLN A 58 0.51 -5.02 12.02
CA GLN A 58 -0.84 -5.28 11.55
C GLN A 58 -1.33 -4.16 10.61
N ALA A 59 -1.03 -2.89 10.91
CA ALA A 59 -1.32 -1.77 10.02
C ALA A 59 -0.62 -1.92 8.67
N ALA A 60 0.64 -2.38 8.65
CA ALA A 60 1.35 -2.67 7.42
C ALA A 60 0.76 -3.86 6.64
N GLU A 61 0.22 -4.88 7.32
CA GLU A 61 -0.51 -5.99 6.69
C GLU A 61 -1.82 -5.52 6.04
N VAL A 62 -2.58 -4.68 6.75
CA VAL A 62 -3.80 -4.06 6.23
C VAL A 62 -3.48 -3.20 5.02
N ALA A 63 -2.52 -2.27 5.15
CA ALA A 63 -2.10 -1.40 4.05
C ALA A 63 -1.62 -2.21 2.84
N ALA A 64 -0.84 -3.28 3.06
CA ALA A 64 -0.37 -4.13 1.98
C ALA A 64 -1.50 -4.88 1.27
N HIS A 65 -2.50 -5.34 2.02
CA HIS A 65 -3.69 -5.97 1.47
C HIS A 65 -4.51 -4.99 0.64
N VAL A 66 -4.81 -3.81 1.19
CA VAL A 66 -5.53 -2.75 0.47
C VAL A 66 -4.79 -2.34 -0.79
N PHE A 67 -3.47 -2.18 -0.72
CA PHE A 67 -2.64 -1.81 -1.86
C PHE A 67 -2.73 -2.85 -3.00
N LEU A 68 -2.66 -4.14 -2.66
CA LEU A 68 -2.84 -5.21 -3.64
C LEU A 68 -4.24 -5.18 -4.25
N THR A 69 -5.28 -5.00 -3.44
CA THR A 69 -6.66 -5.01 -3.92
C THR A 69 -6.98 -3.80 -4.81
N MET A 70 -6.48 -2.62 -4.46
CA MET A 70 -6.75 -1.36 -5.18
C MET A 70 -5.90 -1.20 -6.43
N PHE A 71 -4.61 -1.56 -6.37
CA PHE A 71 -3.67 -1.32 -7.47
C PHE A 71 -3.29 -2.58 -8.23
N GLU A 72 -3.90 -3.73 -7.90
CA GLU A 72 -3.58 -5.06 -8.44
C GLU A 72 -2.06 -5.38 -8.42
N THR A 73 -1.35 -4.73 -7.50
CA THR A 73 0.11 -4.75 -7.44
C THR A 73 0.57 -5.54 -6.24
N LYS A 74 1.39 -6.56 -6.49
CA LYS A 74 1.91 -7.42 -5.44
C LYS A 74 2.83 -6.65 -4.51
N VAL A 75 2.53 -6.71 -3.22
CA VAL A 75 3.43 -6.25 -2.16
C VAL A 75 4.52 -7.29 -1.91
N LEU A 76 5.77 -6.84 -2.02
CA LEU A 76 6.98 -7.62 -1.78
C LEU A 76 7.61 -7.25 -0.44
N GLU A 77 7.53 -5.98 -0.06
CA GLU A 77 8.07 -5.45 1.19
C GLU A 77 7.02 -4.56 1.87
N GLN A 78 6.81 -4.76 3.17
CA GLN A 78 5.94 -3.92 3.99
C GLN A 78 6.60 -3.71 5.35
N THR A 79 6.43 -2.54 5.95
CA THR A 79 6.99 -2.22 7.27
C THR A 79 6.10 -1.23 7.98
N GLY A 80 5.70 -1.55 9.21
CA GLY A 80 5.06 -0.61 10.11
C GLY A 80 6.08 0.30 10.78
N GLU A 81 5.86 1.61 10.75
CA GLU A 81 6.73 2.60 11.39
C GLU A 81 6.13 3.09 12.72
N SER A 82 4.85 3.47 12.71
CA SER A 82 4.15 4.00 13.88
C SER A 82 2.74 3.42 14.03
N ALA A 83 2.28 3.34 15.27
CA ALA A 83 0.92 2.97 15.64
C ALA A 83 0.51 3.78 16.87
N GLU A 84 -0.41 4.71 16.67
CA GLU A 84 -0.97 5.61 17.67
C GLU A 84 -2.49 5.34 17.74
N PRO A 85 -2.94 4.19 18.26
CA PRO A 85 -4.36 3.83 18.31
C PRO A 85 -5.21 4.81 19.13
N GLU A 86 -4.60 5.51 20.09
CA GLU A 86 -5.27 6.58 20.86
C GLU A 86 -5.56 7.83 20.00
N GLU A 87 -4.71 8.10 19.02
CA GLU A 87 -4.88 9.19 18.05
C GLU A 87 -5.66 8.71 16.80
N GLY A 88 -5.80 7.39 16.64
CA GLY A 88 -6.42 6.77 15.48
C GLY A 88 -5.57 6.88 14.23
N GLU A 89 -4.23 6.86 14.38
CA GLU A 89 -3.27 7.01 13.29
C GLU A 89 -2.26 5.85 13.28
N TRP A 90 -1.98 5.30 12.10
CA TRP A 90 -0.94 4.30 11.87
C TRP A 90 -0.19 4.64 10.59
N SER A 91 1.10 4.36 10.55
CA SER A 91 1.90 4.72 9.37
C SER A 91 3.05 3.76 9.14
N GLY A 92 3.53 3.73 7.90
CA GLY A 92 4.61 2.85 7.48
C GLY A 92 4.86 2.90 5.98
N PHE A 93 5.38 1.79 5.46
CA PHE A 93 5.73 1.65 4.05
C PHE A 93 5.25 0.33 3.45
N VAL A 94 4.85 0.38 2.18
CA VAL A 94 4.48 -0.75 1.32
C VAL A 94 5.18 -0.57 -0.03
N ASN A 95 6.05 -1.50 -0.42
CA ASN A 95 6.88 -1.43 -1.64
C ASN A 95 7.63 -0.10 -1.81
N GLY A 96 7.99 0.56 -0.71
CA GLY A 96 8.64 1.87 -0.73
C GLY A 96 7.69 3.07 -0.84
N PHE A 97 6.38 2.86 -0.96
CA PHE A 97 5.36 3.91 -0.81
C PHE A 97 5.02 4.09 0.66
N ARG A 98 4.87 5.34 1.10
CA ARG A 98 4.39 5.65 2.44
C ARG A 98 2.90 5.37 2.49
N PHE A 99 2.45 4.73 3.56
CA PHE A 99 1.03 4.66 3.91
C PHE A 99 0.77 5.39 5.22
N VAL A 100 -0.41 5.99 5.32
CA VAL A 100 -0.99 6.52 6.56
C VAL A 100 -2.41 6.01 6.64
N ILE A 101 -2.75 5.32 7.72
CA ILE A 101 -4.12 4.95 8.05
C ILE A 101 -4.56 5.92 9.14
N GLU A 102 -5.66 6.62 8.93
CA GLU A 102 -6.24 7.53 9.92
C GLU A 102 -7.76 7.40 10.00
N ARG A 103 -8.33 7.89 11.09
CA ARG A 103 -9.78 8.08 11.20
C ARG A 103 -10.18 9.39 10.54
N ASP A 104 -11.09 9.32 9.59
CA ASP A 104 -11.64 10.51 8.95
C ASP A 104 -12.66 11.24 9.84
N GLY A 105 -13.21 12.34 9.33
CA GLY A 105 -14.20 13.15 10.06
C GLY A 105 -15.55 12.46 10.30
N ASP A 106 -15.85 11.38 9.58
CA ASP A 106 -17.06 10.57 9.72
C ASP A 106 -16.83 9.37 10.67
N GLY A 107 -15.57 9.10 11.04
CA GLY A 107 -15.16 8.03 11.94
C GLY A 107 -14.88 6.72 11.20
N ASP A 108 -14.72 6.75 9.88
CA ASP A 108 -14.25 5.63 9.09
C ASP A 108 -12.72 5.60 9.07
N LEU A 109 -12.15 4.40 8.99
CA LEU A 109 -10.72 4.26 8.78
C LEU A 109 -10.43 4.42 7.30
N VAL A 110 -9.55 5.36 6.96
CA VAL A 110 -9.09 5.60 5.59
C VAL A 110 -7.60 5.34 5.51
N VAL A 111 -7.12 4.87 4.36
CA VAL A 111 -5.70 4.78 4.06
C VAL A 111 -5.33 5.70 2.92
N ASP A 112 -4.23 6.42 3.12
CA ASP A 112 -3.55 7.23 2.14
C ASP A 112 -2.24 6.58 1.75
N PHE A 113 -1.97 6.49 0.45
CA PHE A 113 -0.69 6.08 -0.12
C PHE A 113 -0.04 7.25 -0.84
N SER A 114 1.24 7.45 -0.57
CA SER A 114 2.03 8.53 -1.17
C SER A 114 3.44 8.08 -1.50
N ASP A 115 4.10 8.81 -2.39
CA ASP A 115 5.53 8.62 -2.64
C ASP A 115 6.32 9.05 -1.37
N ALA A 116 7.31 8.24 -0.98
CA ALA A 116 8.07 8.41 0.26
C ALA A 116 9.03 9.60 0.27
#